data_AF-A0A7W9GUE0-F1
#
_entry.id   AF-A0A7W9GUE0-F1
#
_cell.length_a   1.000
_cell.length_b   1.000
_cell.length_c   1.000
_cell.angle_alpha   90.00
_cell.angle_beta   90.00
_cell.angle_gamma   90.00
#
_symmetry.space_group_name_H-M   'P 1'
#
loop_
_entity.id
_entity.type
_entity.pdbx_description
1 polymer ?
#
loop_
_entity_poly.entity_id
_entity_poly.type
_entity_poly.pdbx_seq_one_letter_code
_entity_poly.pdbx_strand_id
1 'polypeptide(L)' 'MTAPTVWPPVGDDLPRPRLGKGSFSDHGAFVRQVEQVSADWMRAGRLTRQDRQAVLVAAARARDELRP' A
#
# COMPACT_ATOMS: atom_id res chain seq x y z
N MET A 1 -30.05 9.03 17.33
CA MET A 1 -29.69 9.51 15.98
C MET A 1 -28.17 9.65 15.95
N THR A 2 -27.47 8.67 15.39
CA THR A 2 -26.00 8.57 15.46
C THR A 2 -25.41 9.15 14.19
N ALA A 3 -24.56 10.17 14.31
CA ALA A 3 -23.88 10.78 13.18
C ALA A 3 -22.92 9.77 12.50
N PRO A 4 -22.78 9.77 11.16
CA PRO A 4 -21.83 8.91 10.48
C PRO A 4 -20.41 9.42 10.74
N THR A 5 -19.55 8.53 11.24
CA THR A 5 -18.10 8.74 11.39
C THR A 5 -17.51 9.20 10.05
N VAL A 6 -17.28 10.52 9.96
CA VAL A 6 -16.45 11.13 8.93
C VAL A 6 -14.99 10.88 9.32
N TRP A 7 -14.24 10.20 8.46
CA TRP A 7 -12.78 10.09 8.57
C TRP A 7 -12.17 11.50 8.74
N PRO A 8 -11.16 11.70 9.61
CA PRO A 8 -10.53 13.01 9.76
C PRO A 8 -9.89 13.46 8.44
N PRO A 9 -9.92 14.76 8.11
CA PRO A 9 -9.24 15.29 6.94
C PRO A 9 -7.74 15.04 7.10
N VAL A 10 -7.19 14.24 6.20
CA VAL A 10 -5.75 13.97 6.13
C VAL A 10 -5.05 15.31 5.91
N GLY A 11 -4.39 15.81 6.96
CA GLY A 11 -3.65 17.06 6.93
C GLY A 11 -2.59 17.03 5.84
N ASP A 12 -2.63 18.04 4.99
CA ASP A 12 -1.74 18.32 3.86
C ASP A 12 -0.36 18.82 4.33
N ASP A 13 0.24 18.20 5.36
CA ASP A 13 1.54 18.60 5.92
C ASP A 13 2.39 17.38 6.30
N LEU A 14 2.50 16.44 5.37
CA LEU A 14 3.61 15.50 5.34
C LEU A 14 4.32 15.71 4.01
N PRO A 15 5.66 15.71 3.95
CA PRO A 15 6.37 15.66 2.68
C PRO A 15 5.92 14.38 1.98
N ARG A 16 4.94 14.52 1.08
CA ARG A 16 4.47 13.42 0.24
C ARG A 16 5.74 12.92 -0.44
N PRO A 17 6.11 11.64 -0.30
CA PRO A 17 7.09 11.11 -1.22
C PRO A 17 6.56 11.48 -2.60
N ARG A 18 7.37 12.15 -3.42
CA ARG A 18 7.05 12.29 -4.83
C ARG A 18 7.03 10.86 -5.37
N LEU A 19 5.88 10.20 -5.23
CA LEU A 19 5.47 9.10 -6.08
C LEU A 19 5.26 9.79 -7.42
N GLY A 20 6.39 10.12 -8.07
CA GLY A 20 6.41 10.60 -9.43
C GLY A 20 5.54 9.63 -10.21
N LYS A 21 4.60 10.17 -10.99
CA LYS A 21 3.66 9.42 -11.83
C LYS A 21 4.31 8.13 -12.33
N GLY A 22 3.99 7.02 -11.70
CA GLY A 22 4.68 5.76 -11.90
C GLY A 22 3.63 4.70 -12.10
N SER A 23 3.12 4.59 -13.32
CA SER A 23 2.56 3.32 -13.76
C SER A 23 3.64 2.29 -13.47
N PHE A 24 3.34 1.25 -12.68
CA PHE A 24 4.30 0.17 -12.49
C PHE A 24 4.62 -0.39 -13.88
N SER A 25 5.89 -0.38 -14.27
CA SER A 25 6.30 -0.79 -15.62
C SER A 25 5.75 -2.19 -15.95
N ASP A 26 5.74 -3.06 -14.94
CA ASP A 26 5.13 -4.37 -15.00
C ASP A 26 4.66 -4.81 -13.61
N HIS A 27 3.78 -5.82 -13.56
CA HIS A 27 3.30 -6.42 -12.31
C HIS A 27 4.44 -6.90 -11.40
N GLY A 28 5.55 -7.38 -11.98
CA GLY A 28 6.73 -7.78 -11.21
C GLY A 28 7.35 -6.61 -10.43
N ALA A 29 7.43 -5.43 -11.04
CA ALA A 29 7.95 -4.23 -10.38
C ALA A 29 7.02 -3.76 -9.26
N PHE A 30 5.70 -3.87 -9.47
CA PHE A 30 4.69 -3.62 -8.43
C PHE A 30 4.88 -4.52 -7.21
N VAL A 31 4.93 -5.83 -7.41
CA VAL A 31 5.10 -6.80 -6.31
C VAL A 31 6.39 -6.53 -5.54
N ARG A 32 7.50 -6.25 -6.24
CA ARG A 32 8.79 -5.92 -5.61
C ARG A 32 8.72 -4.66 -4.76
N GLN A 33 8.05 -3.62 -5.23
CA GLN A 33 7.84 -2.40 -4.46
C GLN A 33 7.02 -2.67 -3.19
N VAL A 34 5.95 -3.48 -3.30
CA VAL A 34 5.13 -3.87 -2.15
C VAL A 34 5.93 -4.72 -1.15
N GLU A 35 6.79 -5.63 -1.61
CA GLU A 35 7.70 -6.40 -0.75
C GLU A 35 8.64 -5.51 0.07
N GLN A 36 9.16 -4.45 -0.55
CA GLN A 36 10.08 -3.52 0.07
C GLN A 36 9.38 -2.63 1.10
N VAL A 37 8.24 -2.03 0.74
CA VAL A 37 7.45 -1.17 1.64
C VAL A 37 6.90 -1.95 2.83
N SER A 38 6.38 -3.16 2.60
CA SER A 38 5.92 -4.01 3.70
C SER A 38 7.04 -4.48 4.63
N ALA A 39 8.31 -4.48 4.16
CA ALA A 39 9.46 -4.81 5.01
C ALA A 39 9.81 -3.65 5.92
N ASP A 40 9.80 -2.44 5.37
CA ASP A 40 9.98 -1.22 6.13
C ASP A 40 8.91 -1.08 7.22
N TRP A 41 7.63 -1.31 6.88
CA TRP A 41 6.53 -1.22 7.83
C TRP A 41 6.58 -2.30 8.91
N MET A 42 7.02 -3.51 8.59
CA MET A 42 7.27 -4.54 9.61
C MET A 42 8.40 -4.14 10.55
N ARG A 43 9.52 -3.63 10.01
CA ARG A 43 10.66 -3.15 10.82
C ARG A 43 10.27 -1.97 11.72
N ALA A 44 9.37 -1.12 11.26
CA ALA A 44 8.80 -0.02 12.02
C ALA A 44 7.71 -0.46 13.04
N GLY A 45 7.41 -1.76 13.16
CA GLY A 45 6.39 -2.28 14.06
C GLY A 45 4.95 -1.95 13.66
N ARG A 46 4.74 -1.44 12.45
CA ARG A 46 3.41 -1.07 11.91
C ARG A 46 2.66 -2.25 11.30
N LEU A 47 3.35 -3.36 11.07
CA LEU A 47 2.82 -4.54 10.40
C LEU A 47 3.30 -5.81 11.11
N THR A 48 2.38 -6.76 11.30
CA THR A 48 2.76 -8.09 11.77
C THR A 48 3.24 -8.97 10.61
N ARG A 49 3.84 -10.13 10.94
CA ARG A 49 4.21 -11.14 9.94
C ARG A 49 3.01 -11.62 9.12
N GLN A 50 1.86 -11.76 9.77
CA GLN A 50 0.63 -12.20 9.13
C GLN A 50 0.11 -11.12 8.17
N ASP A 51 0.10 -9.85 8.59
CA ASP A 51 -0.30 -8.72 7.74
C ASP A 51 0.59 -8.62 6.50
N ARG A 52 1.91 -8.82 6.66
CA ARG A 52 2.85 -8.77 5.53
C ARG A 52 2.47 -9.83 4.51
N GLN A 53 2.20 -11.04 4.96
CA GLN A 53 1.85 -12.14 4.08
C GLN A 53 0.52 -11.88 3.35
N ALA A 54 -0.47 -11.32 4.04
CA ALA A 54 -1.74 -10.93 3.43
C ALA A 54 -1.55 -9.84 2.34
N VAL A 55 -0.75 -8.82 2.62
CA VAL A 55 -0.43 -7.75 1.66
C VAL A 55 0.28 -8.30 0.42
N LEU A 56 1.23 -9.22 0.58
CA LEU A 56 1.93 -9.84 -0.55
C LEU A 56 1.01 -10.72 -1.41
N VAL A 57 0.10 -11.47 -0.78
CA VAL A 57 -0.89 -12.27 -1.51
C VAL A 57 -1.85 -11.36 -2.29
N ALA A 58 -2.34 -10.29 -1.67
CA ALA A 58 -3.20 -9.31 -2.33
C ALA A 58 -2.48 -8.65 -3.52
N ALA A 59 -1.21 -8.24 -3.34
CA ALA A 59 -0.41 -7.65 -4.42
C ALA A 59 -0.15 -8.65 -5.55
N ALA A 60 0.08 -9.93 -5.25
CA ALA A 60 0.23 -10.95 -6.29
C ALA A 60 -1.06 -11.16 -7.09
N ARG A 61 -2.23 -11.07 -6.43
CA ARG A 61 -3.57 -11.23 -7.03
C ARG A 61 -4.00 -10.03 -7.87
N ALA A 62 -3.58 -8.82 -7.51
CA ALA A 62 -3.95 -7.58 -8.18
C ALA A 62 -3.60 -7.53 -9.69
N ARG A 63 -2.75 -8.43 -10.20
CA ARG A 63 -2.46 -8.56 -11.64
C ARG A 63 -3.70 -8.78 -12.48
N ASP A 64 -4.66 -9.52 -11.94
CA ASP A 64 -5.89 -9.88 -12.64
C ASP A 64 -6.84 -8.69 -12.73
N GLU A 65 -6.84 -7.82 -11.70
CA GLU A 65 -7.66 -6.61 -11.61
C GLU A 65 -7.01 -5.37 -12.26
N LEU A 66 -5.70 -5.41 -12.52
CA LEU A 66 -4.94 -4.34 -13.19
C LEU A 66 -4.92 -4.46 -14.72
N ARG A 67 -5.69 -5.39 -15.31
CA ARG A 67 -5.88 -5.47 -16.76
C ARG A 67 -7.13 -4.62 -17.12
N PRO A 68 -7.01 -3.62 -18.02
CA PRO A 68 -8.12 -2.72 -18.36
C PRO A 68 -9.31 -3.42 -19.01
#